data_AF-A0A1H2TKI4-F1
#
_entry.id   AF-A0A1H2TKI4-F1
#
_cell.length_a   1.000
_cell.length_b   1.000
_cell.length_c   1.000
_cell.angle_alpha   90.00
_cell.angle_beta   90.00
_cell.angle_gamma   90.00
#
_symmetry.space_group_name_H-M   'P 1'
#
loop_
_entity.id
_entity.type
_entity.pdbx_description
1 polymer ?
#
loop_
_entity_poly.entity_id
_entity_poly.type
_entity_poly.pdbx_seq_one_letter_code
_entity_poly.pdbx_strand_id
1 'polypeptide(L)'
;MGSVVELYEALASAPDDRARARVIASAFERLEERYPHLPDLVTNQQLRETELRLQREIEQVRADLVVRIEQLRGEVKTEIEQLRGDVKTEIEQLRGEVKTEIEQLRGEVKTEIEQLRGGFKTEIEQLRGEVKADIEQLRGELRETELRLQKEIQQLRGEVKTDIEQLRGELRETELRLQKEIQQLRGEVMTAIERSRNTLLMWLIPLMFAQVGALTALVKLL
;
A
#
# COMPACT_ATOMS: atom_id res chain seq x y z
N MET A 1 -95.22 43.74 -65.41
CA MET A 1 -95.31 44.66 -64.24
C MET A 1 -95.08 43.81 -62.99
N GLY A 2 -94.81 44.38 -61.82
CA GLY A 2 -94.57 43.54 -60.63
C GLY A 2 -95.80 42.69 -60.29
N SER A 3 -95.63 41.43 -59.86
CA SER A 3 -96.76 40.54 -59.51
C SER A 3 -97.72 41.14 -58.48
N VAL A 4 -97.19 42.03 -57.62
CA VAL A 4 -97.95 42.81 -56.63
C VAL A 4 -98.80 43.90 -57.28
N VAL A 5 -98.34 44.52 -58.37
CA VAL A 5 -99.08 45.54 -59.13
C VAL A 5 -100.23 44.89 -59.90
N GLU A 6 -99.97 43.73 -60.53
CA GLU A 6 -101.00 42.96 -61.23
C GLU A 6 -102.07 42.41 -60.26
N LEU A 7 -101.68 42.00 -59.05
CA LEU A 7 -102.61 41.61 -57.99
C LEU A 7 -103.45 42.80 -57.49
N TYR A 8 -102.83 43.96 -57.31
CA TYR A 8 -103.52 45.19 -56.89
C TYR A 8 -104.57 45.63 -57.90
N GLU A 9 -104.22 45.67 -59.19
CA GLU A 9 -105.15 46.03 -60.27
C GLU A 9 -106.30 45.01 -60.39
N ALA A 10 -106.00 43.71 -60.25
CA ALA A 10 -107.02 42.65 -60.26
C ALA A 10 -107.96 42.70 -59.04
N LEU A 11 -107.48 43.17 -57.88
CA LEU A 11 -108.31 43.38 -56.69
C LEU A 11 -109.16 44.66 -56.79
N ALA A 12 -108.61 45.73 -57.36
CA ALA A 12 -109.28 47.02 -57.53
C ALA A 12 -110.40 46.97 -58.58
N SER A 13 -110.27 46.09 -59.58
CA SER A 13 -111.26 45.89 -60.65
C SER A 13 -112.30 44.80 -60.35
N ALA A 14 -112.21 44.13 -59.20
CA ALA A 14 -113.13 43.06 -58.83
C ALA A 14 -114.52 43.61 -58.41
N PRO A 15 -115.63 43.09 -58.98
CA PRO A 15 -116.97 43.65 -58.80
C PRO A 15 -117.59 43.40 -57.42
N ASP A 16 -117.15 42.36 -56.71
CA ASP A 16 -117.69 41.95 -55.41
C ASP A 16 -116.63 41.25 -54.53
N ASP A 17 -116.95 41.03 -53.26
CA ASP A 17 -116.05 40.36 -52.30
C ASP A 17 -115.72 38.93 -52.72
N ARG A 18 -116.62 38.26 -53.43
CA ARG A 18 -116.41 36.89 -53.91
C ARG A 18 -115.39 36.84 -55.04
N ALA A 19 -115.42 37.78 -55.97
CA ALA A 19 -114.40 37.93 -57.00
C ALA A 19 -113.04 38.32 -56.39
N ARG A 20 -113.02 39.24 -55.41
CA ARG A 20 -111.79 39.56 -54.65
C ARG A 20 -111.19 38.32 -53.99
N ALA A 21 -112.01 37.50 -53.32
CA ALA A 21 -111.55 36.26 -52.69
C ALA A 21 -110.94 35.27 -53.69
N ARG A 22 -111.50 35.15 -54.91
CA ARG A 22 -110.93 34.31 -55.98
C ARG A 22 -109.61 34.84 -56.53
N VAL A 23 -109.51 36.16 -56.72
CA VAL A 23 -108.26 36.80 -57.14
C VAL A 23 -107.16 36.57 -56.10
N ILE A 24 -107.48 36.68 -54.80
CA ILE A 24 -106.55 36.36 -53.71
C ILE A 24 -106.15 34.87 -53.74
N ALA A 25 -107.11 33.94 -53.85
CA ALA A 25 -106.83 32.51 -53.88
C ALA A 25 -105.91 32.12 -55.06
N SER A 26 -106.21 32.58 -56.28
CA SER A 26 -105.38 32.34 -57.48
C SER A 26 -104.00 33.02 -57.42
N ALA A 27 -103.84 34.07 -56.61
CA ALA A 27 -102.54 34.69 -56.36
C ALA A 27 -101.70 33.85 -55.39
N PHE A 28 -102.32 33.25 -54.37
CA PHE A 28 -101.67 32.30 -53.47
C PHE A 28 -101.27 31.00 -54.19
N GLU A 29 -102.14 30.43 -55.03
CA GLU A 29 -101.81 29.25 -55.86
C GLU A 29 -100.58 29.51 -56.76
N ARG A 30 -100.54 30.67 -57.45
CA ARG A 30 -99.39 31.07 -58.27
C ARG A 30 -98.11 31.31 -57.46
N LEU A 31 -98.23 31.74 -56.20
CA LEU A 31 -97.09 31.93 -55.29
C LEU A 31 -96.53 30.56 -54.85
N GLU A 32 -97.42 29.61 -54.54
CA GLU A 32 -97.09 28.25 -54.12
C GLU A 32 -96.44 27.45 -55.27
N GLU A 33 -96.95 27.56 -56.50
CA GLU A 33 -96.32 26.98 -57.71
C GLU A 33 -94.95 27.59 -58.02
N ARG A 34 -94.78 28.91 -57.78
CA ARG A 34 -93.53 29.62 -58.08
C ARG A 34 -92.44 29.34 -57.05
N TYR A 35 -92.82 29.02 -55.82
CA TYR A 35 -91.89 28.66 -54.74
C TYR A 35 -92.39 27.43 -53.99
N PRO A 36 -92.24 26.23 -54.57
CA PRO A 36 -92.74 24.99 -53.99
C PRO A 36 -92.06 24.62 -52.65
N HIS A 37 -90.92 25.26 -52.34
CA HIS A 37 -90.19 25.08 -51.08
C HIS A 37 -90.57 26.09 -49.98
N LEU A 38 -91.52 27.01 -50.23
CA LEU A 38 -92.01 27.95 -49.19
C LEU A 38 -92.41 27.25 -47.87
N PRO A 39 -93.07 26.06 -47.90
CA PRO A 39 -93.39 25.31 -46.68
C PRO A 39 -92.16 24.73 -45.96
N ASP A 40 -91.07 24.47 -46.69
CA ASP A 40 -89.84 23.86 -46.17
C ASP A 40 -88.81 24.90 -45.68
N LEU A 41 -89.13 26.19 -45.80
CA LEU A 41 -88.24 27.25 -45.32
C LEU A 41 -88.10 27.19 -43.81
N VAL A 42 -86.86 27.23 -43.33
CA VAL A 42 -86.57 27.36 -41.91
C VAL A 42 -87.20 28.64 -41.39
N THR A 43 -88.11 28.48 -40.43
CA THR A 43 -88.74 29.59 -39.74
C THR A 43 -87.79 30.18 -38.70
N ASN A 44 -87.97 31.45 -38.35
CA ASN A 44 -87.25 32.07 -37.23
C ASN A 44 -87.46 31.30 -35.91
N GLN A 45 -88.60 30.62 -35.75
CA GLN A 45 -88.86 29.76 -34.60
C GLN A 45 -87.93 28.54 -34.59
N GLN A 46 -87.82 27.81 -35.70
CA GLN A 46 -86.91 26.64 -35.81
C GLN A 46 -85.45 27.04 -35.62
N LEU A 47 -85.03 28.20 -36.15
CA LEU A 47 -83.68 28.73 -35.91
C LEU A 47 -83.45 29.01 -34.42
N ARG A 48 -84.42 29.61 -33.73
CA ARG A 48 -84.32 29.89 -32.30
C ARG A 48 -84.32 28.63 -31.44
N GLU A 49 -85.10 27.63 -31.80
CA GLU A 49 -85.10 26.32 -31.14
C GLU A 49 -83.73 25.63 -31.26
N THR A 50 -83.14 25.64 -32.46
CA THR A 50 -81.80 25.09 -32.67
C THR A 50 -80.70 25.88 -31.96
N GLU A 51 -80.78 27.20 -31.93
CA GLU A 51 -79.85 28.06 -31.18
C GLU A 51 -79.90 27.74 -29.67
N LEU A 52 -81.10 27.68 -29.10
CA LEU A 52 -81.30 27.34 -27.69
C LEU A 52 -80.80 25.93 -27.37
N ARG A 53 -81.01 24.96 -28.28
CA ARG A 53 -80.49 23.60 -28.13
C ARG A 53 -78.95 23.61 -28.10
N LEU A 54 -78.31 24.29 -29.05
CA LEU A 54 -76.85 24.39 -29.11
C LEU A 54 -76.27 25.12 -27.89
N GLN A 55 -76.91 26.19 -27.42
CA GLN A 55 -76.50 26.89 -26.19
C GLN A 55 -76.52 25.94 -24.99
N ARG A 56 -77.59 25.15 -24.85
CA ARG A 56 -77.70 24.15 -23.78
C ARG A 56 -76.64 23.06 -23.90
N GLU A 57 -76.38 22.54 -25.10
CA GLU A 57 -75.32 21.54 -25.33
C GLU A 57 -73.93 22.10 -24.98
N ILE A 58 -73.64 23.35 -25.37
CA ILE A 58 -72.39 24.03 -25.03
C ILE A 58 -72.24 24.20 -23.51
N GLU A 59 -73.30 24.59 -22.81
CA GLU A 59 -73.30 24.69 -21.34
C GLU A 59 -73.08 23.33 -20.66
N GLN A 60 -73.70 22.27 -21.17
CA GLN A 60 -73.49 20.91 -20.68
C GLN A 60 -72.04 20.47 -20.88
N VAL A 61 -71.48 20.62 -22.08
CA VAL A 61 -70.09 20.28 -22.37
C VAL A 61 -69.13 21.08 -21.49
N ARG A 62 -69.39 22.38 -21.26
CA ARG A 62 -68.58 23.20 -20.35
C ARG A 62 -68.64 22.69 -18.92
N ALA A 63 -69.82 22.35 -18.42
CA ALA A 63 -69.99 21.79 -17.08
C ALA A 63 -69.21 20.46 -16.93
N ASP A 64 -69.34 19.57 -17.90
CA ASP A 64 -68.65 18.28 -17.90
C ASP A 64 -67.12 18.44 -17.94
N LEU A 65 -66.62 19.38 -18.75
CA LEU A 65 -65.19 19.69 -18.81
C LEU A 65 -64.65 20.23 -17.48
N VAL A 66 -65.40 21.09 -16.80
CA VAL A 66 -65.01 21.60 -15.47
C VAL A 66 -64.89 20.45 -14.47
N VAL A 67 -65.88 19.56 -14.43
CA VAL A 67 -65.85 18.37 -13.57
C VAL A 67 -64.65 17.48 -13.89
N ARG A 68 -64.38 17.24 -15.18
CA ARG A 68 -63.27 16.39 -15.60
C ARG A 68 -61.91 16.99 -15.26
N ILE A 69 -61.75 18.30 -15.41
CA ILE A 69 -60.52 19.02 -15.04
C ILE A 69 -60.27 18.93 -13.54
N GLU A 70 -61.31 19.11 -12.71
CA GLU A 70 -61.17 19.00 -11.25
C GLU A 70 -60.86 17.57 -10.80
N GLN A 71 -61.45 16.56 -11.45
CA GLN A 71 -61.08 15.16 -11.22
C GLN A 71 -59.61 14.89 -11.55
N LEU A 72 -59.15 15.29 -12.73
CA LEU A 72 -57.75 15.12 -13.15
C LEU A 72 -56.79 15.87 -12.21
N ARG A 73 -57.15 17.06 -11.73
CA ARG A 73 -56.36 17.79 -10.74
C ARG A 73 -56.24 17.02 -9.42
N GLY A 74 -57.33 16.39 -8.97
CA GLY A 74 -57.34 15.55 -7.77
C GLY A 74 -56.47 14.30 -7.92
N GLU A 75 -56.58 13.61 -9.06
CA GLU A 75 -55.78 12.44 -9.40
C GLU A 75 -54.28 12.78 -9.41
N VAL A 76 -53.89 13.81 -10.17
CA VAL A 76 -52.49 14.28 -10.25
C VAL A 76 -51.95 14.68 -8.87
N LYS A 77 -52.75 15.36 -8.05
CA LYS A 77 -52.33 15.73 -6.69
C LYS A 77 -52.05 14.48 -5.83
N THR A 78 -52.90 13.47 -5.95
CA THR A 78 -52.75 12.20 -5.21
C THR A 78 -51.50 11.45 -5.65
N GLU A 79 -51.25 11.36 -6.96
CA GLU A 79 -50.04 10.74 -7.51
C GLU A 79 -48.76 11.47 -7.05
N ILE A 80 -48.77 12.81 -7.03
CA ILE A 80 -47.63 13.60 -6.53
C ILE A 80 -47.37 13.32 -5.04
N GLU A 81 -48.42 13.20 -4.23
CA GLU A 81 -48.29 12.89 -2.80
C GLU A 81 -47.75 11.47 -2.57
N GLN A 82 -48.21 10.50 -3.35
CA GLN A 82 -47.70 9.12 -3.34
C GLN A 82 -46.22 9.07 -3.73
N LEU A 83 -45.84 9.67 -4.87
CA LEU A 83 -44.45 9.73 -5.32
C LEU A 83 -43.52 10.39 -4.30
N ARG A 84 -43.99 11.43 -3.60
CA ARG A 84 -43.22 12.05 -2.51
C ARG A 84 -43.01 11.10 -1.33
N GLY A 85 -44.03 10.29 -1.00
CA GLY A 85 -43.95 9.27 0.04
C GLY A 85 -42.96 8.17 -0.32
N ASP A 86 -43.02 7.69 -1.56
CA ASP A 86 -42.14 6.62 -2.07
C ASP A 86 -40.68 7.09 -2.07
N VAL A 87 -40.40 8.28 -2.63
CA VAL A 87 -39.06 8.87 -2.63
C VAL A 87 -38.52 9.07 -1.21
N LYS A 88 -39.37 9.49 -0.27
CA LYS A 88 -38.95 9.63 1.14
C LYS A 88 -38.55 8.28 1.74
N THR A 89 -39.31 7.23 1.44
CA THR A 89 -39.07 5.87 1.94
C THR A 89 -37.77 5.32 1.35
N GLU A 90 -37.54 5.48 0.05
CA GLU A 90 -36.28 5.09 -0.60
C GLU A 90 -35.07 5.82 -0.01
N ILE A 91 -35.18 7.12 0.26
CA ILE A 91 -34.11 7.90 0.91
C ILE A 91 -33.80 7.36 2.32
N GLU A 92 -34.84 7.02 3.09
CA GLU A 92 -34.66 6.45 4.44
C GLU A 92 -34.01 5.06 4.39
N GLN A 93 -34.40 4.23 3.43
CA GLN A 93 -33.79 2.92 3.20
C GLN A 93 -32.31 3.05 2.81
N LEU A 94 -31.98 3.87 1.81
CA LEU A 94 -30.60 4.12 1.37
C LEU A 94 -29.73 4.65 2.51
N ARG A 95 -30.26 5.53 3.37
CA ARG A 95 -29.54 6.00 4.57
C ARG A 95 -29.26 4.86 5.55
N GLY A 96 -30.20 3.92 5.71
CA GLY A 96 -30.02 2.74 6.56
C GLY A 96 -28.96 1.78 6.01
N GLU A 97 -28.97 1.54 4.71
CA GLU A 97 -27.99 0.72 4.01
C GLU A 97 -26.58 1.31 4.14
N VAL A 98 -26.41 2.60 3.81
CA VAL A 98 -25.12 3.31 3.96
C VAL A 98 -24.61 3.28 5.40
N LYS A 99 -25.50 3.46 6.39
CA LYS A 99 -25.10 3.36 7.81
C LYS A 99 -24.58 1.96 8.15
N THR A 100 -25.24 0.92 7.66
CA THR A 100 -24.85 -0.47 7.89
C THR A 100 -23.49 -0.77 7.26
N GLU A 101 -23.26 -0.33 6.02
CA GLU A 101 -21.96 -0.46 5.34
C GLU A 101 -20.84 0.26 6.09
N ILE A 102 -21.08 1.47 6.59
CA ILE A 102 -20.09 2.22 7.39
C ILE A 102 -19.73 1.46 8.67
N GLU A 103 -20.72 0.90 9.38
CA GLU A 103 -20.47 0.12 10.59
C GLU A 103 -19.71 -1.18 10.30
N GLN A 104 -20.01 -1.85 9.17
CA GLN A 104 -19.27 -3.03 8.72
C GLN A 104 -17.82 -2.70 8.39
N LEU A 105 -17.57 -1.66 7.58
CA LEU A 105 -16.21 -1.21 7.23
C LEU A 105 -15.40 -0.82 8.48
N ARG A 106 -16.03 -0.18 9.47
CA ARG A 106 -15.37 0.10 10.76
C ARG A 106 -14.96 -1.18 11.50
N GLY A 107 -15.82 -2.21 11.48
CA GLY A 107 -15.53 -3.52 12.08
C GLY A 107 -14.37 -4.24 11.38
N GLU A 108 -14.36 -4.22 10.05
CA GLU A 108 -13.29 -4.80 9.22
C GLU A 108 -11.95 -4.12 9.51
N VAL A 109 -11.89 -2.79 9.46
CA VAL A 109 -10.68 -2.01 9.77
C VAL A 109 -10.17 -2.28 11.19
N LYS A 110 -11.07 -2.39 12.18
CA LYS A 110 -10.68 -2.72 13.55
C LYS A 110 -10.02 -4.12 13.62
N THR A 111 -10.58 -5.08 12.92
CA THR A 111 -10.07 -6.46 12.87
C THR A 111 -8.69 -6.52 12.21
N GLU A 112 -8.50 -5.81 11.08
CA GLU A 112 -7.20 -5.72 10.40
C GLU A 112 -6.13 -5.08 11.31
N ILE A 113 -6.47 -4.02 12.05
CA ILE A 113 -5.55 -3.39 13.01
C ILE A 113 -5.15 -4.37 14.12
N GLU A 114 -6.09 -5.15 14.64
CA GLU A 114 -5.80 -6.17 15.67
C GLU A 114 -4.90 -7.29 15.12
N GLN A 115 -5.15 -7.75 13.89
CA GLN A 115 -4.30 -8.74 13.22
C GLN A 115 -2.88 -8.21 12.98
N LEU A 116 -2.73 -6.99 12.46
CA LEU A 116 -1.42 -6.38 12.25
C LEU A 116 -0.65 -6.21 13.58
N ARG A 117 -1.33 -5.76 14.64
CA ARG A 117 -0.71 -5.66 15.98
C ARG A 117 -0.26 -7.02 16.50
N GLY A 118 -1.06 -8.07 16.30
CA GLY A 118 -0.70 -9.44 16.66
C GLY A 118 0.49 -9.98 15.86
N GLY A 119 0.53 -9.72 14.56
CA GLY A 119 1.64 -10.06 13.67
C GLY A 119 2.94 -9.40 14.14
N PHE A 120 2.94 -8.08 14.33
CA PHE A 120 4.12 -7.35 14.80
C PHE A 120 4.61 -7.83 16.17
N LYS A 121 3.71 -8.16 17.09
CA LYS A 121 4.11 -8.70 18.40
C LYS A 121 4.86 -10.03 18.24
N THR A 122 4.38 -10.89 17.34
CA THR A 122 4.99 -12.20 17.06
C THR A 122 6.38 -12.03 16.43
N GLU A 123 6.51 -11.14 15.45
CA GLU A 123 7.80 -10.83 14.82
C GLU A 123 8.82 -10.27 15.82
N ILE A 124 8.40 -9.37 16.73
CA ILE A 124 9.27 -8.85 17.79
C ILE A 124 9.73 -9.97 18.74
N GLU A 125 8.84 -10.90 19.11
CA GLU A 125 9.19 -12.03 19.96
C GLU A 125 10.17 -13.00 19.26
N GLN A 126 9.99 -13.25 17.96
CA GLN A 126 10.91 -14.05 17.14
C GLN A 126 12.30 -13.40 17.05
N LEU A 127 12.39 -12.13 16.66
CA LEU A 127 13.65 -11.39 16.58
C LEU A 127 14.38 -11.36 17.93
N ARG A 128 13.65 -11.20 19.03
CA ARG A 128 14.23 -11.25 20.38
C ARG A 128 14.79 -12.64 20.70
N GLY A 129 14.12 -13.70 20.23
CA GLY A 129 14.60 -15.08 20.35
C GLY A 129 15.88 -15.32 19.56
N GLU A 130 15.92 -14.88 18.30
CA GLU A 130 17.09 -14.97 17.42
C GLU A 130 18.30 -14.25 18.01
N VAL A 131 18.13 -12.98 18.41
CA VAL A 131 19.21 -12.20 19.05
C VAL A 131 19.73 -12.89 20.32
N LYS A 132 18.86 -13.53 21.12
CA LYS A 132 19.28 -14.26 22.31
C LYS A 132 20.10 -15.50 21.94
N ALA A 133 19.71 -16.22 20.89
CA ALA A 133 20.44 -17.38 20.40
C ALA A 133 21.83 -16.96 19.88
N ASP A 134 21.91 -15.89 19.09
CA ASP A 134 23.17 -15.35 18.57
C ASP A 134 24.13 -14.94 19.70
N ILE A 135 23.61 -14.28 20.75
CA ILE A 135 24.42 -13.91 21.93
C ILE A 135 24.98 -15.15 22.64
N GLU A 136 24.19 -16.21 22.81
CA GLU A 136 24.67 -17.44 23.44
C GLU A 136 25.69 -18.18 22.57
N GLN A 137 25.50 -18.19 21.25
CA GLN A 137 26.48 -18.74 20.30
C GLN A 137 27.81 -17.98 20.40
N LEU A 138 27.80 -16.65 20.31
CA LEU A 138 29.01 -15.82 20.41
C LEU A 138 29.73 -16.01 21.76
N ARG A 139 28.98 -16.18 22.86
CA ARG A 139 29.56 -16.52 24.17
C ARG A 139 30.23 -17.88 24.17
N GLY A 140 29.66 -18.87 23.47
CA GLY A 140 30.25 -20.19 23.28
C GLY A 140 31.57 -20.11 22.52
N GLU A 141 31.56 -19.46 21.36
CA GLU A 141 32.74 -19.26 20.51
C GLU A 141 33.86 -18.51 21.27
N LEU A 142 33.50 -17.49 22.05
CA LEU A 142 34.46 -16.76 22.88
C LEU A 142 35.11 -17.65 23.95
N ARG A 143 34.33 -18.50 24.63
CA ARG A 143 34.89 -19.45 25.62
C ARG A 143 35.81 -20.48 24.98
N GLU A 144 35.44 -20.98 23.80
CA GLU A 144 36.26 -21.95 23.07
C GLU A 144 37.61 -21.34 22.66
N THR A 145 37.59 -20.12 22.11
CA THR A 145 38.81 -19.40 21.76
C THR A 145 39.68 -19.09 22.97
N GLU A 146 39.09 -18.68 24.10
CA GLU A 146 39.82 -18.48 25.35
C GLU A 146 40.52 -19.78 25.83
N LEU A 147 39.80 -20.90 25.84
CA LEU A 147 40.36 -22.20 26.21
C LEU A 147 41.48 -22.65 25.27
N ARG A 148 41.33 -22.40 23.96
CA ARG A 148 42.37 -22.70 22.97
C ARG A 148 43.63 -21.89 23.24
N LEU A 149 43.49 -20.58 23.43
CA LEU A 149 44.63 -19.70 23.75
C LEU A 149 45.30 -20.08 25.07
N GLN A 150 44.54 -20.46 26.10
CA GLN A 150 45.11 -20.95 27.35
C GLN A 150 45.95 -22.21 27.15
N LYS A 151 45.49 -23.16 26.31
CA LYS A 151 46.27 -24.37 25.98
C LYS A 151 47.54 -24.03 25.22
N GLU A 152 47.45 -23.19 24.19
CA GLU A 152 48.62 -22.75 23.40
C GLU A 152 49.66 -22.06 24.29
N ILE A 153 49.25 -21.17 25.21
CA ILE A 153 50.16 -20.52 26.17
C ILE A 153 50.83 -21.54 27.10
N GLN A 154 50.10 -22.55 27.58
CA GLN A 154 50.68 -23.59 28.45
C GLN A 154 51.69 -24.47 27.69
N GLN A 155 51.38 -24.81 26.43
CA GLN A 155 52.30 -25.54 25.56
C GLN A 155 53.59 -24.75 25.33
N LEU A 156 53.49 -23.48 24.92
CA LEU A 156 54.64 -22.60 24.72
C LEU A 156 55.49 -22.44 25.99
N ARG A 157 54.86 -22.33 27.16
CA ARG A 157 55.59 -22.30 28.45
C ARG A 157 56.37 -23.59 28.71
N GLY A 158 55.79 -24.75 28.35
CA GLY A 158 56.44 -26.05 28.47
C GLY A 158 57.63 -26.19 27.53
N GLU A 159 57.46 -25.79 26.27
CA GLU A 159 58.53 -25.76 25.27
C GLU A 159 59.70 -24.88 25.73
N VAL A 160 59.42 -23.62 26.09
CA VAL A 160 60.44 -22.69 26.60
C VAL A 160 61.17 -23.21 27.83
N LYS A 161 60.47 -23.89 28.75
CA LYS A 161 61.10 -24.49 29.92
C LYS A 161 62.07 -25.60 29.52
N THR A 162 61.67 -26.45 28.57
CA THR A 162 62.50 -27.54 28.05
C THR A 162 63.74 -26.98 27.36
N ASP A 163 63.58 -25.96 26.51
CA ASP A 163 64.69 -25.29 25.84
C ASP A 163 65.68 -24.68 26.84
N ILE A 164 65.19 -24.04 27.90
CA ILE A 164 66.06 -23.50 28.97
C ILE A 164 66.82 -24.61 29.69
N GLU A 165 66.19 -25.74 29.98
CA GLU A 165 66.85 -26.90 30.62
C GLU A 165 67.92 -27.50 29.70
N GLN A 166 67.64 -27.61 28.40
CA GLN A 166 68.58 -28.07 27.39
C GLN A 166 69.79 -27.12 27.29
N LEU A 167 69.56 -25.81 27.12
CA LEU A 167 70.63 -24.81 27.05
C LEU A 167 71.50 -24.81 28.32
N ARG A 168 70.90 -25.00 29.50
CA ARG A 168 71.67 -25.17 30.76
C ARG A 168 72.53 -26.43 30.75
N GLY A 169 72.03 -27.52 30.17
CA GLY A 169 72.78 -28.77 30.00
C GLY A 169 73.98 -28.58 29.07
N GLU A 170 73.75 -28.00 27.89
CA GLU A 170 74.79 -27.68 26.91
C GLU A 170 75.86 -26.74 27.50
N LEU A 171 75.44 -25.71 28.25
CA LEU A 171 76.36 -24.80 28.93
C LEU A 171 77.24 -25.54 29.94
N ARG A 172 76.67 -26.40 30.79
CA ARG A 172 77.45 -27.21 31.75
C ARG A 172 78.44 -28.14 31.05
N GLU A 173 78.05 -28.76 29.93
CA GLU A 173 78.96 -29.61 29.17
C GLU A 173 80.13 -28.80 28.61
N THR A 174 79.87 -27.63 28.04
CA THR A 174 80.93 -26.75 27.54
C THR A 174 81.85 -26.25 28.65
N GLU A 175 81.33 -25.89 29.82
CA GLU A 175 82.13 -25.52 30.99
C GLU A 175 83.06 -26.65 31.45
N LEU A 176 82.54 -27.89 31.53
CA LEU A 176 83.34 -29.06 31.89
C LEU A 176 84.41 -29.37 30.84
N ARG A 177 84.10 -29.20 29.55
CA ARG A 177 85.06 -29.37 28.45
C ARG A 177 86.19 -28.35 28.55
N LEU A 178 85.86 -27.06 28.74
CA LEU A 178 86.85 -26.00 28.93
C LEU A 178 87.70 -26.23 30.18
N GLN A 179 87.12 -26.70 31.29
CA GLN A 179 87.89 -27.05 32.49
C GLN A 179 88.90 -28.17 32.22
N LYS A 180 88.50 -29.22 31.50
CA LYS A 180 89.41 -30.31 31.09
C LYS A 180 90.52 -29.82 30.18
N GLU A 181 90.20 -29.01 29.17
CA GLU A 181 91.19 -28.41 28.25
C GLU A 181 92.19 -27.53 29.02
N ILE A 182 91.74 -26.69 29.96
CA ILE A 182 92.62 -25.88 30.82
C ILE A 182 93.52 -26.77 31.70
N GLN A 183 93.00 -27.85 32.28
CA GLN A 183 93.81 -28.79 33.06
C GLN A 183 94.87 -29.49 32.22
N GLN A 184 94.51 -29.93 31.00
CA GLN A 184 95.43 -30.52 30.05
C GLN A 184 96.53 -29.53 29.66
N LEU A 185 96.18 -28.32 29.25
CA LEU A 185 97.14 -27.26 28.94
C LEU A 185 98.08 -26.95 30.10
N ARG A 186 97.56 -26.88 31.34
CA ARG A 186 98.40 -26.70 32.54
C ARG A 186 99.38 -27.86 32.72
N GLY A 187 98.94 -29.10 32.52
CA GLY A 187 99.79 -30.29 32.57
C GLY A 187 100.89 -30.24 31.50
N GLU A 188 100.53 -29.94 30.25
CA GLU A 188 101.46 -29.80 29.14
C GLU A 188 102.51 -28.72 29.41
N VAL A 189 102.10 -27.54 29.88
CA VAL A 189 103.01 -26.45 30.26
C VAL A 189 103.97 -26.87 31.37
N MET A 190 103.49 -27.54 32.43
CA MET A 190 104.35 -28.02 33.51
C MET A 190 105.39 -29.02 33.00
N THR A 191 104.98 -29.99 32.17
CA THR A 191 105.93 -30.95 31.58
C THR A 191 106.92 -30.27 30.64
N ALA A 192 106.51 -29.24 29.88
CA ALA A 192 107.39 -28.46 29.02
C ALA A 192 108.43 -27.67 29.84
N ILE A 193 108.01 -27.07 30.96
CA ILE A 193 108.91 -26.39 31.91
C ILE A 193 109.90 -27.40 32.50
N GLU A 194 109.46 -28.57 32.94
CA GLU A 194 110.35 -29.62 33.46
C GLU A 194 111.35 -30.11 32.41
N ARG A 195 110.91 -30.34 31.17
CA ARG A 195 111.81 -30.70 30.06
C ARG A 195 112.83 -29.60 29.81
N SER A 196 112.40 -28.34 29.77
CA SER A 196 113.30 -27.19 29.58
C SER A 196 114.32 -27.09 30.72
N ARG A 197 113.86 -27.20 31.98
CA ARG A 197 114.73 -27.22 33.17
C ARG A 197 115.74 -28.37 33.12
N ASN A 198 115.30 -29.59 32.81
CA ASN A 198 116.19 -30.75 32.71
C ASN A 198 117.19 -30.61 31.57
N THR A 199 116.76 -30.06 30.42
CA THR A 199 117.65 -29.75 29.29
C THR A 199 118.69 -28.71 29.70
N LEU A 200 118.28 -27.61 30.34
CA LEU A 200 119.19 -26.59 30.85
C LEU A 200 120.20 -27.17 31.84
N LEU A 201 119.76 -28.02 32.78
CA LEU A 201 120.66 -28.71 33.72
C LEU A 201 121.67 -29.61 32.99
N MET A 202 121.21 -30.36 31.99
CA MET A 202 122.05 -31.24 31.18
C MET A 202 123.17 -30.47 30.47
N TRP A 203 122.94 -29.21 30.07
CA TRP A 203 123.96 -28.35 29.45
C TRP A 203 124.79 -27.55 30.46
N LEU A 204 124.16 -27.02 31.51
CA LEU A 204 124.82 -26.21 32.55
C LEU A 204 125.79 -27.03 33.39
N ILE A 205 125.45 -28.27 33.75
CA ILE A 205 126.32 -29.09 34.62
C ILE A 205 127.69 -29.32 33.95
N PRO A 206 127.78 -29.85 32.71
CA PRO A 206 129.07 -29.97 32.00
C PRO A 206 129.77 -28.63 31.78
N LEU A 207 129.03 -27.56 31.48
CA LEU A 207 129.60 -26.22 31.29
C LEU A 207 130.25 -25.68 32.57
N MET A 208 129.61 -25.85 33.73
CA MET A 208 130.15 -25.45 35.04
C MET A 208 131.40 -26.26 35.37
N PHE A 209 131.39 -27.57 35.11
CA PHE A 209 132.60 -28.40 35.26
C PHE A 209 133.73 -27.93 34.34
N ALA A 210 133.44 -27.56 33.09
CA ALA A 210 134.42 -27.02 32.16
C ALA A 210 134.97 -25.65 32.63
N GLN A 211 134.13 -24.75 33.15
CA GLN A 211 134.55 -23.45 33.68
C GLN A 211 135.44 -23.57 34.93
N VAL A 212 135.11 -24.47 35.87
CA VAL A 212 135.96 -24.74 37.04
C VAL A 212 137.30 -25.34 36.59
N GLY A 213 137.27 -26.26 35.62
CA GLY A 213 138.49 -26.78 34.97
C GLY A 213 139.35 -25.67 34.37
N ALA A 214 138.73 -24.73 33.63
CA ALA A 214 139.44 -23.58 33.05
C ALA A 214 140.01 -22.62 34.11
N LEU A 215 139.25 -22.30 35.17
CA LEU A 215 139.70 -21.44 36.28
C LEU A 215 140.87 -22.05 37.05
N THR A 216 140.83 -23.35 37.35
CA THR A 216 141.95 -24.03 38.02
C THR A 216 143.21 -24.07 37.16
N ALA A 217 143.07 -24.17 35.83
CA ALA A 217 144.19 -24.01 34.90
C ALA A 217 144.74 -22.57 34.89
N LEU A 218 143.87 -21.56 34.97
CA LEU A 218 144.24 -20.13 34.95
C LEU A 218 144.92 -19.69 36.26
N VAL A 219 144.46 -20.17 37.42
CA VAL A 219 145.11 -19.94 38.74
C VAL A 219 146.48 -20.63 38.84
N LYS A 220 146.70 -21.74 38.12
CA LYS A 220 148.03 -22.37 38.02
C LYS A 220 149.00 -21.63 37.09
N LEU A 221 148.50 -20.68 36.30
CA LEU A 221 149.25 -19.92 35.30
C LEU A 221 149.62 -18.49 35.76
N LEU A 222 149.17 -18.10 36.95
CA LEU A 222 149.54 -16.89 37.69
C LEU A 222 150.47 -17.25 38.86
#